data_AF-H2MI94-F1
#
_entry.id   AF-H2MI94-F1
#
_cell.length_a   1.000
_cell.length_b   1.000
_cell.length_c   1.000
_cell.angle_alpha   90.00
_cell.angle_beta   90.00
_cell.angle_gamma   90.00
#
_symmetry.space_group_name_H-M   'P 1'
#
loop_
_entity.id
_entity.type
_entity.pdbx_description
1 polymer ?
#
loop_
_entity_poly.entity_id
_entity_poly.type
_entity_poly.pdbx_seq_one_letter_code
_entity_poly.pdbx_strand_id
1 'polypeptide(L)'
;LGAIDSPVLIVIKDSLDEIFGAFLSHPLRPSETFYGTGETFLFMLHPRFKCFKWTGENSFFIKGDLDCFAIGGGSGHFGLWVDESLYVGRSSPCYTFNNCCLSETADFHIMELEVWTFS
;
A
#
# COMPACT_ATOMS: atom_id res chain seq x y z
N LEU A 1 4.80 23.82 -10.56
CA LEU A 1 4.16 22.64 -11.18
C LEU A 1 3.24 22.08 -10.11
N GLY A 2 1.92 22.27 -10.25
CA GLY A 2 0.95 21.83 -9.24
C GLY A 2 0.97 20.32 -9.09
N ALA A 3 0.73 19.81 -7.88
CA ALA A 3 0.59 18.38 -7.66
C ALA A 3 -0.49 17.84 -8.62
N ILE A 4 -0.12 16.90 -9.48
CA ILE A 4 -1.06 16.25 -10.37
C ILE A 4 -1.94 15.37 -9.49
N ASP A 5 -3.24 15.61 -9.52
CA ASP A 5 -4.23 14.76 -8.86
C ASP A 5 -4.45 13.50 -9.72
N SER A 6 -3.42 12.65 -9.74
CA SER A 6 -3.40 11.39 -10.49
C SER A 6 -3.36 10.23 -9.52
N PRO A 7 -4.04 9.12 -9.85
CA PRO A 7 -3.80 7.87 -9.15
C PRO A 7 -2.33 7.45 -9.28
N VAL A 8 -1.90 6.63 -8.33
CA VAL A 8 -0.53 6.13 -8.24
C VAL A 8 -0.55 4.61 -8.16
N LEU A 9 0.29 3.94 -8.95
CA LEU A 9 0.55 2.51 -8.81
C LEU A 9 1.91 2.32 -8.16
N ILE A 10 1.93 1.72 -6.97
CA ILE A 10 3.13 1.31 -6.26
C ILE A 10 3.33 -0.18 -6.51
N VAL A 11 4.52 -0.54 -6.99
CA VAL A 11 4.95 -1.93 -7.19
C VAL A 11 6.19 -2.17 -6.34
N ILE A 12 6.15 -3.20 -5.51
CA ILE A 12 7.24 -3.61 -4.62
C ILE A 12 7.67 -5.01 -5.01
N LYS A 13 8.97 -5.21 -5.11
CA LYS A 13 9.62 -6.51 -5.17
C LYS A 13 10.43 -6.72 -3.90
N ASP A 14 10.20 -7.83 -3.20
CA ASP A 14 10.89 -8.13 -1.95
C ASP A 14 12.13 -9.04 -2.13
N SER A 15 12.82 -9.31 -1.02
CA SER A 15 14.01 -10.18 -0.99
C SER A 15 13.74 -11.65 -1.28
N LEU A 16 12.47 -12.07 -1.33
CA LEU A 16 12.03 -13.42 -1.68
C LEU A 16 11.51 -13.50 -3.13
N ASP A 17 11.74 -12.45 -3.92
CA ASP A 17 11.32 -12.35 -5.34
C ASP A 17 9.78 -12.28 -5.50
N GLU A 18 9.04 -12.00 -4.43
CA GLU A 18 7.60 -11.75 -4.48
C GLU A 18 7.32 -10.32 -4.92
N ILE A 19 6.23 -10.15 -5.69
CA ILE A 19 5.83 -8.85 -6.23
C ILE A 19 4.40 -8.57 -5.81
N PHE A 20 4.19 -7.42 -5.18
CA PHE A 20 2.91 -6.96 -4.67
C PHE A 20 2.90 -5.43 -4.61
N GLY A 21 1.78 -4.84 -4.18
CA GLY A 21 1.72 -3.40 -4.03
C GLY A 21 0.33 -2.85 -3.85
N ALA A 22 0.18 -1.59 -4.24
CA ALA A 22 -1.06 -0.85 -4.08
C ALA A 22 -1.33 0.06 -5.27
N PHE A 23 -2.60 0.16 -5.66
CA PHE A 23 -3.09 1.29 -6.42
C PHE A 23 -3.69 2.30 -5.44
N LEU A 24 -3.28 3.55 -5.53
CA LEU A 24 -3.72 4.65 -4.69
C LEU A 24 -4.57 5.61 -5.52
N SER A 25 -5.74 5.94 -4.99
CA SER A 25 -6.62 6.97 -5.57
C SER A 25 -5.98 8.37 -5.60
N HIS A 26 -5.02 8.64 -4.71
CA HIS A 26 -4.35 9.93 -4.57
C HIS A 26 -2.85 9.73 -4.35
N PRO A 27 -2.00 10.73 -4.71
CA PRO A 27 -0.58 10.69 -4.41
C PRO A 27 -0.28 10.58 -2.90
N LEU A 28 0.84 9.93 -2.58
CA LEU A 28 1.35 9.89 -1.21
C LEU A 28 1.70 11.31 -0.74
N ARG A 29 1.21 11.67 0.44
CA ARG A 29 1.52 12.90 1.16
C ARG A 29 1.46 12.68 2.68
N PRO A 30 2.24 13.44 3.47
CA PRO A 30 2.07 13.52 4.92
C PRO A 30 0.65 13.94 5.28
N SER A 31 0.07 13.30 6.30
CA SER A 31 -1.32 13.49 6.69
C SER A 31 -1.56 13.09 8.15
N GLU A 32 -2.22 13.94 8.93
CA GLU A 32 -2.64 13.60 10.31
C GLU A 32 -3.68 12.47 10.33
N THR A 33 -4.55 12.43 9.32
CA THR A 33 -5.65 11.45 9.18
C THR A 33 -5.54 10.66 7.88
N PHE A 34 -6.28 9.55 7.81
CA PHE A 34 -6.38 8.79 6.56
C PHE A 34 -7.09 9.61 5.47
N TYR A 35 -6.67 9.42 4.22
CA TYR A 35 -7.27 10.03 3.03
C TYR A 35 -7.36 9.01 1.88
N GLY A 36 -7.92 9.45 0.75
CA GLY A 36 -8.15 8.61 -0.43
C GLY A 36 -9.63 8.21 -0.57
N THR A 37 -9.92 7.44 -1.62
CA THR A 37 -11.25 6.92 -1.96
C THR A 37 -11.24 5.39 -2.01
N GLY A 38 -12.42 4.80 -2.15
CA GLY A 38 -12.60 3.36 -2.36
C GLY A 38 -12.01 2.80 -3.66
N GLU A 39 -11.45 3.64 -4.53
CA GLU A 39 -10.69 3.21 -5.70
C GLU A 39 -9.30 2.69 -5.33
N THR A 40 -8.78 3.03 -4.15
CA THR A 40 -7.55 2.45 -3.61
C THR A 40 -7.72 0.94 -3.40
N PHE A 41 -6.71 0.14 -3.78
CA PHE A 41 -6.71 -1.31 -3.54
C PHE A 41 -5.30 -1.86 -3.39
N LEU A 42 -5.17 -3.00 -2.70
CA LEU A 42 -3.94 -3.78 -2.60
C LEU A 42 -3.93 -4.90 -3.64
N PHE A 43 -2.74 -5.35 -4.05
CA PHE A 43 -2.62 -6.51 -4.91
C PHE A 43 -1.36 -7.34 -4.61
N MET A 44 -1.44 -8.63 -4.95
CA MET A 44 -0.29 -9.51 -5.17
C MET A 44 -0.19 -9.78 -6.67
N LEU A 45 1.03 -9.92 -7.18
CA LEU A 45 1.33 -10.12 -8.60
C LEU A 45 2.13 -11.40 -8.85
N HIS A 46 3.19 -11.66 -8.08
CA HIS A 46 4.04 -12.84 -8.18
C HIS A 46 4.35 -13.39 -6.77
N PRO A 47 4.27 -14.71 -6.54
CA PRO A 47 3.98 -15.79 -7.49
C PRO A 47 2.50 -15.96 -7.84
N ARG A 48 1.60 -15.22 -7.16
CA ARG A 48 0.15 -15.34 -7.36
C ARG A 48 -0.49 -13.98 -7.53
N PHE A 49 -1.34 -13.86 -8.55
CA PHE A 49 -2.11 -12.65 -8.77
C PHE A 49 -3.41 -12.64 -7.95
N LYS A 50 -3.65 -11.56 -7.19
CA LYS A 50 -4.92 -11.30 -6.52
C LYS A 50 -5.06 -9.81 -6.19
N CYS A 51 -6.24 -9.24 -6.42
CA CYS A 51 -6.58 -7.87 -6.01
C CYS A 51 -7.52 -7.88 -4.80
N PHE A 52 -7.27 -6.98 -3.85
CA PHE A 52 -8.06 -6.75 -2.63
C PHE A 52 -8.67 -5.36 -2.68
N LYS A 53 -9.91 -5.29 -3.15
CA LYS A 53 -10.67 -4.04 -3.27
C LYS A 53 -11.26 -3.62 -1.93
N TRP A 54 -11.67 -2.36 -1.83
CA TRP A 54 -12.34 -1.83 -0.64
C TRP A 54 -13.56 -2.67 -0.25
N THR A 55 -13.67 -2.97 1.04
CA THR A 55 -14.75 -3.79 1.63
C THR A 55 -16.04 -3.01 1.91
N GLY A 56 -15.95 -1.68 2.03
CA GLY A 56 -17.03 -0.84 2.55
C GLY A 56 -16.99 -0.62 4.07
N GLU A 57 -16.14 -1.35 4.82
CA GLU A 57 -16.15 -1.35 6.29
C GLU A 57 -15.68 -0.03 6.93
N ASN A 58 -14.67 0.62 6.34
CA ASN A 58 -14.12 1.89 6.81
C ASN A 58 -13.44 2.65 5.67
N SER A 59 -12.98 3.88 5.92
CA SER A 59 -12.28 4.73 4.94
C SER A 59 -10.79 4.95 5.25
N PHE A 60 -10.13 3.98 5.89
CA PHE A 60 -8.71 4.07 6.28
C PHE A 60 -7.78 3.67 5.13
N PHE A 61 -7.85 4.37 4.00
CA PHE A 61 -7.19 3.96 2.76
C PHE A 61 -5.70 4.25 2.73
N ILE A 62 -5.29 5.51 2.88
CA ILE A 62 -3.91 5.96 2.72
C ILE A 62 -3.56 6.83 3.92
N LYS A 63 -2.38 6.65 4.49
CA LYS A 63 -1.79 7.54 5.49
C LYS A 63 -0.29 7.69 5.20
N GLY A 64 0.18 8.92 5.10
CA GLY A 64 1.61 9.22 5.05
C GLY A 64 2.05 9.93 6.31
N ASP A 65 3.24 9.61 6.78
CA ASP A 65 3.98 10.34 7.81
C ASP A 65 5.37 10.72 7.26
N LEU A 66 6.17 11.45 8.03
CA LEU A 66 7.56 11.72 7.66
C LEU A 66 8.40 10.45 7.69
N ASP A 67 8.05 9.53 8.58
CA ASP A 67 8.89 8.37 8.89
C ASP A 67 8.35 7.06 8.24
N CYS A 68 7.21 7.13 7.53
CA CYS A 68 6.61 5.99 6.84
C CYS A 68 5.44 6.37 5.92
N PHE A 69 4.98 5.42 5.12
CA PHE A 69 3.63 5.45 4.56
C PHE A 69 2.91 4.12 4.76
N ALA A 70 1.58 4.18 4.79
CA ALA A 70 0.72 3.03 5.05
C ALA A 70 -0.58 3.03 4.23
N ILE A 71 -0.99 1.85 3.80
CA ILE A 71 -2.17 1.60 2.97
C ILE A 71 -3.06 0.55 3.66
N GLY A 72 -4.31 0.91 3.91
CA GLY A 72 -5.32 0.05 4.52
C GLY A 72 -5.14 -0.13 6.02
N GLY A 73 -6.18 0.11 6.81
CA GLY A 73 -6.15 0.01 8.27
C GLY A 73 -7.33 -0.73 8.88
N GLY A 74 -7.58 -0.46 10.16
CA GLY A 74 -8.77 -0.92 10.89
C GLY A 74 -8.55 -2.12 11.81
N SER A 75 -7.49 -2.90 11.65
CA SER A 75 -7.19 -4.08 12.49
C SER A 75 -6.15 -3.84 13.59
N GLY A 76 -5.66 -2.61 13.75
CA GLY A 76 -4.48 -2.28 14.58
C GLY A 76 -3.15 -2.39 13.82
N HIS A 77 -3.16 -2.95 12.61
CA HIS A 77 -2.03 -2.99 11.68
C HIS A 77 -2.44 -2.44 10.31
N PHE A 78 -1.50 -2.39 9.38
CA PHE A 78 -1.73 -1.91 8.02
C PHE A 78 -1.67 -3.03 6.99
N GLY A 79 -2.46 -2.89 5.92
CA GLY A 79 -2.43 -3.79 4.78
C GLY A 79 -1.05 -3.81 4.10
N LEU A 80 -0.46 -2.62 3.97
CA LEU A 80 0.91 -2.38 3.55
C LEU A 80 1.46 -1.20 4.35
N TRP A 81 2.66 -1.33 4.91
CA TRP A 81 3.41 -0.27 5.57
C TRP A 81 4.85 -0.34 5.08
N VAL A 82 5.47 0.82 4.87
CA VAL A 82 6.86 0.96 4.44
C VAL A 82 7.51 2.10 5.22
N ASP A 83 8.75 1.90 5.65
CA ASP A 83 9.52 2.85 6.43
C ASP A 83 10.09 4.03 5.60
N GLU A 84 10.66 5.01 6.29
CA GLU A 84 11.30 6.21 5.70
C GLU A 84 12.43 5.89 4.73
N SER A 85 13.13 4.77 4.95
CA SER A 85 14.27 4.37 4.14
C SER A 85 13.87 3.59 2.88
N LEU A 86 12.57 3.32 2.70
CA LEU A 86 12.01 2.52 1.62
C LEU A 86 12.67 1.13 1.53
N TYR A 87 13.07 0.57 2.67
CA TYR A 87 13.84 -0.66 2.77
C TYR A 87 13.11 -1.74 3.56
N VAL A 88 12.43 -1.37 4.64
CA VAL A 88 11.68 -2.31 5.48
C VAL A 88 10.20 -2.07 5.28
N GLY A 89 9.47 -3.14 5.01
CA GLY A 89 8.03 -3.11 4.95
C GLY A 89 7.37 -4.17 5.81
N ARG A 90 6.08 -3.93 6.07
CA ARG A 90 5.21 -4.86 6.78
C ARG A 90 3.87 -4.98 6.07
N SER A 91 3.33 -6.18 6.01
CA SER A 91 1.97 -6.45 5.55
C SER A 91 1.21 -7.27 6.58
N SER A 92 -0.07 -6.93 6.78
CA SER A 92 -0.97 -7.65 7.69
C SER A 92 -2.41 -7.59 7.17
N PRO A 93 -3.29 -8.51 7.60
CA PRO A 93 -4.71 -8.39 7.31
C PRO A 93 -5.30 -7.09 7.88
N CYS A 94 -6.11 -6.39 7.07
CA CYS A 94 -6.80 -5.17 7.49
C CYS A 94 -8.29 -5.21 7.11
N TYR A 95 -9.11 -4.45 7.82
CA TYR A 95 -10.55 -4.40 7.57
C TYR A 95 -10.91 -3.61 6.31
N THR A 96 -10.08 -2.64 5.91
CA THR A 96 -10.31 -1.82 4.72
C THR A 96 -10.36 -2.66 3.44
N PHE A 97 -9.53 -3.70 3.33
CA PHE A 97 -9.38 -4.50 2.10
C PHE A 97 -9.61 -6.01 2.29
N ASN A 98 -9.73 -6.49 3.54
CA ASN A 98 -9.81 -7.92 3.87
C ASN A 98 -8.72 -8.75 3.15
N ASN A 99 -7.51 -8.20 3.10
CA ASN A 99 -6.35 -8.85 2.49
C ASN A 99 -5.73 -9.91 3.43
N CYS A 100 -5.03 -10.88 2.85
CA CYS A 100 -4.00 -11.62 3.58
C CYS A 100 -2.70 -10.81 3.62
N CYS A 101 -1.66 -11.30 4.31
CA CYS A 101 -0.32 -10.77 4.09
C CYS A 101 0.03 -10.82 2.60
N LEU A 102 0.60 -9.74 2.09
CA LEU A 102 0.94 -9.59 0.67
C LEU A 102 2.26 -10.26 0.30
N SER A 103 3.14 -10.46 1.28
CA SER A 103 4.38 -11.24 1.21
C SER A 103 4.22 -12.54 2.02
N GLU A 104 5.12 -13.50 1.81
CA GLU A 104 5.24 -14.78 2.49
C GLU A 104 5.34 -14.59 4.00
N THR A 105 6.06 -13.55 4.42
CA THR A 105 6.16 -13.15 5.83
C THR A 105 5.54 -11.78 6.07
N ALA A 106 5.16 -11.52 7.32
CA ALA A 106 4.57 -10.23 7.69
C ALA A 106 5.57 -9.08 7.51
N ASP A 107 6.84 -9.30 7.84
CA ASP A 107 7.94 -8.36 7.61
C ASP A 107 8.70 -8.76 6.35
N PHE A 108 9.12 -7.78 5.54
CA PHE A 108 9.86 -8.01 4.30
C PHE A 108 10.89 -6.91 4.05
N HIS A 109 11.92 -7.22 3.26
CA HIS A 109 12.90 -6.26 2.77
C HIS A 109 12.62 -5.92 1.32
N ILE A 110 12.60 -4.64 0.99
CA ILE A 110 12.36 -4.12 -0.35
C ILE A 110 13.66 -4.17 -1.14
N MET A 111 13.63 -4.85 -2.29
CA MET A 111 14.72 -4.88 -3.25
C MET A 111 14.52 -3.83 -4.35
N GLU A 112 13.27 -3.68 -4.81
CA GLU A 112 12.89 -2.70 -5.82
C GLU A 112 11.52 -2.10 -5.44
N LEU A 113 11.40 -0.78 -5.58
CA LEU A 113 10.14 -0.05 -5.43
C LEU A 113 9.96 0.90 -6.60
N GLU A 114 8.89 0.70 -7.35
CA GLU A 114 8.51 1.55 -8.48
C GLU A 114 7.21 2.28 -8.19
N VAL A 115 7.12 3.52 -8.67
CA VAL A 115 5.95 4.38 -8.53
C VAL A 115 5.57 4.91 -9.91
N TRP A 116 4.37 4.57 -10.37
CA TRP A 116 3.84 4.96 -11.66
C TRP A 116 2.65 5.91 -11.49
N THR A 117 2.57 6.93 -12.35
CA THR A 117 1.44 7.87 -12.44
C THR A 117 0.83 7.80 -13.83
N PHE A 118 -0.40 8.29 -13.98
CA PHE A 118 -1.16 8.20 -15.22
C PHE A 118 -1.50 9.62 -15.68
N SER A 119 -0.87 10.07 -16.76
CA SER A 119 -1.02 11.41 -17.34
C SER A 119 -1.90 11.43 -18.57
#